data_AF-A0A839IYX8-F1
#
_entry.id   AF-A0A839IYX8-F1
#
_cell.length_a   1.000
_cell.length_b   1.000
_cell.length_c   1.000
_cell.angle_alpha   90.00
_cell.angle_beta   90.00
_cell.angle_gamma   90.00
#
_symmetry.space_group_name_H-M   'P 1'
#
loop_
_entity.id
_entity.type
_entity.pdbx_description
1 polymer ?
#
loop_
_entity_poly.entity_id
_entity_poly.type
_entity_poly.pdbx_seq_one_letter_code
_entity_poly.pdbx_strand_id
1 'polypeptide(L)' 'FIMNRVEGKRFKEIAELLDISTKAVEKRIYGALTKLRKEIKEL' A
#
# COMPACT_ATOMS: atom_id res chain seq x y z
N PHE A 1 -1.02 -2.18 -0.83
CA PHE A 1 -0.04 -3.06 -0.15
C PHE A 1 0.13 -4.35 -0.96
N ILE A 2 -0.95 -5.09 -1.24
CA ILE A 2 -0.91 -6.35 -2.01
C ILE A 2 -0.32 -6.16 -3.42
N MET A 3 -0.83 -5.23 -4.23
CA MET A 3 -0.28 -4.97 -5.59
C MET A 3 1.22 -4.64 -5.61
N ASN A 4 1.77 -4.05 -4.54
CA ASN A 4 3.20 -3.74 -4.49
C ASN A 4 4.06 -4.94 -4.01
N ARG A 5 3.54 -5.75 -3.07
CA ARG A 5 4.32 -6.82 -2.43
C ARG A 5 4.09 -8.21 -3.02
N VAL A 6 2.91 -8.46 -3.57
CA VAL A 6 2.51 -9.75 -4.16
C VAL A 6 2.64 -9.70 -5.68
N GLU A 7 2.18 -8.61 -6.30
CA GLU A 7 2.24 -8.44 -7.77
C GLU A 7 3.49 -7.69 -8.25
N GLY A 8 4.31 -7.16 -7.33
CA GLY A 8 5.57 -6.48 -7.67
C GLY A 8 5.41 -5.10 -8.37
N LYS A 9 4.21 -4.54 -8.45
CA LYS A 9 3.95 -3.26 -9.11
C LYS A 9 4.59 -2.08 -8.36
N ARG A 10 5.18 -1.15 -9.09
CA ARG A 10 5.70 0.12 -8.57
C ARG A 10 4.54 1.05 -8.20
N PHE A 11 4.78 1.97 -7.27
CA PHE A 11 3.74 2.92 -6.83
C PHE A 11 3.20 3.79 -7.97
N LYS A 12 4.03 4.12 -8.96
CA LYS A 12 3.60 4.84 -10.18
C LYS A 12 2.60 4.04 -11.01
N GLU A 13 2.88 2.77 -11.25
CA GLU A 13 1.98 1.88 -12.02
C GLU A 13 0.64 1.69 -11.30
N ILE A 14 0.67 1.60 -9.96
CA ILE A 14 -0.55 1.50 -9.14
C ILE A 14 -1.34 2.83 -9.17
N ALA A 15 -0.64 3.95 -9.17
CA ALA A 15 -1.24 5.28 -9.24
C ALA A 15 -1.95 5.50 -10.58
N GLU A 16 -1.30 5.11 -11.68
CA GLU A 16 -1.87 5.14 -13.04
C GLU A 16 -3.07 4.20 -13.18
N LEU A 17 -2.97 2.97 -12.67
CA LEU A 17 -4.06 1.99 -12.73
C LEU A 17 -5.31 2.41 -11.93
N LEU A 18 -5.10 3.10 -10.81
CA LEU A 18 -6.17 3.52 -9.91
C LEU A 18 -6.61 4.98 -10.14
N ASP A 19 -6.02 5.67 -11.13
CA ASP A 19 -6.24 7.09 -11.44
C ASP A 19 -6.19 8.00 -10.19
N ILE A 20 -5.15 7.81 -9.38
CA ILE A 20 -4.89 8.61 -8.17
C ILE A 20 -3.44 9.05 -8.11
N SER A 21 -3.12 10.01 -7.25
CA SER A 21 -1.73 10.41 -7.05
C SER A 21 -0.89 9.28 -6.43
N THR A 22 0.38 9.22 -6.80
CA THR A 22 1.40 8.34 -6.18
C THR A 22 1.46 8.52 -4.67
N LYS A 23 1.31 9.76 -4.19
CA LYS A 23 1.26 10.10 -2.76
C LYS A 23 0.05 9.47 -2.05
N ALA A 24 -1.10 9.38 -2.73
CA ALA A 24 -2.27 8.69 -2.19
C ALA A 24 -2.04 7.18 -2.10
N VAL A 25 -1.35 6.57 -3.08
CA VAL A 25 -0.93 5.16 -3.03
C VAL A 25 0.01 4.91 -1.85
N GLU A 26 1.05 5.72 -1.68
CA GLU A 26 1.99 5.62 -0.56
C GLU A 26 1.27 5.68 0.79
N LYS A 27 0.40 6.69 1.00
CA LYS A 27 -0.36 6.83 2.25
C LYS A 27 -1.21 5.59 2.56
N ARG A 28 -1.86 5.00 1.55
CA ARG A 28 -2.64 3.76 1.71
C ARG A 28 -1.76 2.57 2.08
N ILE A 29 -0.58 2.45 1.48
CA ILE A 29 0.37 1.35 1.75
C ILE A 29 0.93 1.45 3.17
N TYR A 30 1.42 2.62 3.58
CA TYR A 30 1.92 2.84 4.93
C TYR A 30 0.83 2.68 6.00
N GLY A 31 -0.39 3.15 5.70
CA GLY A 31 -1.56 2.95 6.57
C GLY A 31 -1.88 1.48 6.77
N ALA A 32 -1.91 0.69 5.69
CA ALA A 32 -2.14 -0.75 5.75
C ALA A 32 -1.04 -1.47 6.55
N LEU A 33 0.23 -1.14 6.33
CA LEU A 33 1.37 -1.70 7.08
C LEU A 33 1.30 -1.40 8.58
N THR A 34 0.94 -0.16 8.92
CA THR A 34 0.78 0.25 10.33
C THR A 34 -0.34 -0.54 10.99
N LYS A 35 -1.47 -0.72 10.29
CA LYS A 35 -2.60 -1.51 10.78
C LYS A 35 -2.23 -2.98 10.99
N LEU A 36 -1.61 -3.60 9.99
CA LEU A 36 -1.09 -4.98 10.07
C LEU A 36 -0.12 -5.18 11.24
N ARG A 37 0.81 -4.22 11.46
CA ARG A 37 1.75 -4.28 12.58
C ARG A 37 1.05 -4.16 13.94
N LYS A 38 -0.01 -3.35 14.04
CA LYS A 38 -0.80 -3.23 15.27
C LYS A 38 -1.55 -4.52 15.57
N GLU A 39 -2.22 -5.10 14.58
CA GLU A 39 -2.95 -6.37 14.71
C GLU A 39 -2.02 -7.51 15.17
N ILE A 40 -0.78 -7.58 14.65
CA ILE A 40 0.21 -8.58 15.10
C ILE A 40 0.74 -8.29 16.52
N LYS A 41 0.83 -7.03 16.93
CA LYS A 41 1.31 -6.65 18.27
C LYS A 41 0.26 -6.88 19.36
N GLU A 42 -1.02 -6.94 18.98
CA GLU A 42 -2.16 -7.23 19.88
C GLU A 42 -2.49 -8.74 19.95
N LEU A 43 -1.68 -9.59 19.31
CA LEU A 43 -1.68 -11.06 19.40
C LEU A 43 -0.59 -11.54 20.36
#